data_AF-A0A368GRR4-F1
#
_entry.id   AF-A0A368GRR4-F1
#
_cell.length_a   1.000
_cell.length_b   1.000
_cell.length_c   1.000
_cell.angle_alpha   90.00
_cell.angle_beta   90.00
_cell.angle_gamma   90.00
#
_symmetry.space_group_name_H-M   'P 1'
#
loop_
_entity.id
_entity.type
_entity.pdbx_description
1 polymer ?
#
loop_
_entity_poly.entity_id
_entity_poly.type
_entity_poly.pdbx_seq_one_letter_code
_entity_poly.pdbx_strand_id
1 'polypeptide(L)'
;MIYCESGSIDMISFIYYIILCAMYTVHIFRRWYYNIDGRFDLRQLIREPENTVKVQYSIALFTPTVLSVLIYTSVTLYDGFIKFLWVVTCIAEILLAVGLLIFEAYEVFVIGN
;
A
#
# COMPACT_ATOMS: atom_id res chain seq x y z
N MET A 1 -6.17 -10.50 -13.97
CA MET A 1 -5.27 -10.10 -15.07
C MET A 1 -3.99 -10.93 -15.10
N ILE A 2 -3.21 -10.97 -14.02
CA ILE A 2 -2.04 -11.87 -13.88
C ILE A 2 -2.41 -13.37 -14.03
N TYR A 3 -3.61 -13.78 -13.63
CA TYR A 3 -4.13 -15.14 -13.86
C TYR A 3 -4.24 -15.54 -15.34
N CYS A 4 -4.31 -14.58 -16.26
CA CYS A 4 -4.36 -14.86 -17.71
C CYS A 4 -2.97 -15.23 -18.27
N GLU A 5 -1.89 -14.81 -17.61
CA GLU A 5 -0.49 -15.15 -17.93
C GLU A 5 0.14 -16.07 -16.87
N SER A 6 -0.66 -16.75 -16.05
CA SER A 6 -0.16 -17.61 -14.97
C SER A 6 0.71 -18.77 -15.47
N GLY A 7 0.55 -19.17 -16.74
CA GLY A 7 1.38 -20.19 -17.38
C GLY A 7 2.78 -19.71 -17.79
N SER A 8 3.01 -18.40 -17.90
CA SER A 8 4.31 -17.80 -18.25
C SER A 8 5.06 -17.21 -17.05
N ILE A 9 4.39 -17.08 -15.90
CA ILE A 9 4.98 -16.57 -14.66
C ILE A 9 5.46 -17.75 -13.81
N ASP A 10 6.68 -17.65 -13.29
CA ASP A 10 7.22 -18.65 -12.38
C ASP A 10 6.36 -18.78 -11.11
N MET A 11 6.13 -20.01 -10.65
CA MET A 11 5.20 -20.30 -9.55
C MET A 11 5.60 -19.57 -8.26
N ILE A 12 6.90 -19.40 -8.01
CA ILE A 12 7.40 -18.68 -6.84
C ILE A 12 7.07 -17.19 -6.93
N SER A 13 7.29 -16.57 -8.10
CA SER A 13 6.96 -15.16 -8.33
C SER A 13 5.46 -14.90 -8.20
N PHE A 14 4.64 -15.85 -8.67
CA PHE A 14 3.19 -15.79 -8.55
C PHE A 14 2.71 -15.89 -7.08
N ILE A 15 3.24 -16.83 -6.30
CA ILE A 15 2.93 -16.96 -4.87
C ILE A 15 3.37 -15.71 -4.10
N TYR A 16 4.57 -15.19 -4.38
CA TYR A 16 5.09 -13.97 -3.77
C TYR A 16 4.17 -12.78 -4.05
N TYR A 17 3.74 -12.61 -5.30
CA TYR A 17 2.78 -11.58 -5.69
C TYR A 17 1.45 -11.70 -4.93
N ILE A 18 0.87 -12.92 -4.82
CA ILE A 18 -0.37 -13.14 -4.07
C ILE A 18 -0.22 -12.75 -2.60
N ILE A 19 0.89 -13.12 -1.97
CA ILE A 19 1.17 -12.78 -0.57
C ILE A 19 1.23 -11.25 -0.40
N LEU A 20 1.95 -10.55 -1.29
CA LEU A 20 2.01 -9.10 -1.27
C LEU A 20 0.64 -8.45 -1.42
N CYS A 21 -0.18 -8.91 -2.38
CA CYS A 21 -1.54 -8.39 -2.55
C CYS A 21 -2.44 -8.68 -1.35
N ALA A 22 -2.34 -9.86 -0.75
CA ALA A 22 -3.10 -10.20 0.45
C ALA A 22 -2.72 -9.29 1.62
N MET A 23 -1.41 -9.08 1.84
CA MET A 23 -0.92 -8.13 2.86
C MET A 23 -1.40 -6.72 2.57
N TYR A 24 -1.28 -6.24 1.33
CA TYR A 24 -1.73 -4.91 0.92
C TYR A 24 -3.22 -4.71 1.23
N THR A 25 -4.03 -5.71 0.91
CA THR A 25 -5.48 -5.72 1.14
C THR A 25 -5.80 -5.65 2.63
N VAL A 26 -5.11 -6.41 3.48
CA VAL A 26 -5.28 -6.35 4.94
C VAL A 26 -4.94 -4.96 5.47
N HIS A 27 -3.86 -4.35 5.00
CA HIS A 27 -3.49 -2.99 5.40
C HIS A 27 -4.54 -1.95 4.98
N ILE A 28 -5.10 -2.05 3.77
CA ILE A 28 -6.20 -1.18 3.31
C ILE A 28 -7.43 -1.33 4.21
N PHE A 29 -7.88 -2.56 4.47
CA PHE A 29 -9.07 -2.78 5.30
C PHE A 29 -8.88 -2.25 6.72
N ARG A 30 -7.70 -2.48 7.31
CA ARG A 30 -7.35 -1.97 8.64
C ARG A 30 -7.37 -0.44 8.68
N ARG A 31 -6.80 0.21 7.67
CA ARG A 31 -6.76 1.68 7.58
C ARG A 31 -8.13 2.27 7.32
N TRP A 32 -8.95 1.61 6.50
CA TRP A 32 -10.35 2.01 6.28
C TRP A 32 -11.17 1.90 7.58
N TYR A 33 -11.00 0.83 8.34
CA TYR A 33 -11.61 0.67 9.66
C TYR A 33 -11.18 1.78 10.64
N TYR A 34 -9.89 2.13 10.70
CA TYR A 34 -9.40 3.21 11.55
C TYR A 34 -9.87 4.60 11.11
N ASN A 35 -10.01 4.82 9.80
CA ASN A 35 -10.55 6.07 9.27
C ASN A 35 -12.02 6.25 9.66
N ILE A 36 -12.82 5.18 9.69
CA ILE A 36 -14.21 5.22 10.19
C ILE A 36 -14.26 5.60 11.68
N ASP A 37 -13.30 5.13 12.48
CA ASP A 37 -13.17 5.47 13.91
C ASP A 37 -12.48 6.84 14.15
N GLY A 38 -12.11 7.56 13.08
CA GLY A 38 -11.42 8.85 13.16
C GLY A 38 -10.01 8.78 13.74
N ARG A 39 -9.38 7.59 13.73
CA ARG A 39 -8.01 7.39 14.21
C ARG A 39 -7.03 7.47 13.05
N PHE A 40 -6.17 8.49 13.10
CA PHE A 40 -5.12 8.71 12.13
C PHE A 40 -3.77 8.29 12.72
N ASP A 41 -3.05 7.43 11.98
CA ASP A 41 -1.76 6.87 12.39
C ASP A 41 -0.71 7.97 12.58
N LEU A 42 -0.73 9.00 11.71
CA LEU A 42 0.17 10.16 11.80
C LEU A 42 -0.10 11.02 13.04
N ARG A 43 -1.36 11.13 13.46
CA ARG A 43 -1.72 11.84 14.69
C ARG A 43 -1.24 11.08 15.92
N GLN A 44 -1.40 9.76 15.93
CA GLN A 44 -0.91 8.91 17.02
C GLN A 44 0.61 8.92 17.08
N LEU A 45 1.29 8.95 15.93
CA LEU A 45 2.74 9.11 15.83
C LEU A 45 3.26 10.40 16.51
N ILE A 46 2.54 11.51 16.36
CA ILE A 46 2.92 12.81 16.95
C ILE A 46 2.58 12.87 18.45
N ARG A 47 1.46 12.25 18.87
CA ARG A 47 0.95 12.32 20.24
C ARG A 47 1.67 11.39 21.22
N GLU A 48 2.04 10.19 20.79
CA GLU A 48 2.63 9.18 21.67
C GLU A 48 4.07 9.57 22.05
N PRO A 49 4.49 9.48 23.32
CA PRO A 49 5.88 9.77 23.72
C PRO A 49 6.81 8.56 23.53
N GLU A 50 6.28 7.34 23.51
CA GLU A 50 7.07 6.11 23.44
C GLU A 50 7.60 5.83 22.01
N ASN A 51 8.92 5.67 21.89
CA ASN A 51 9.57 5.42 20.60
C ASN A 51 9.15 4.08 19.96
N THR A 52 8.88 3.05 20.77
CA THR A 52 8.43 1.73 20.30
C THR A 52 7.09 1.83 19.57
N VAL A 53 6.16 2.57 20.15
CA VAL A 53 4.81 2.80 19.60
C VAL A 53 4.88 3.69 18.35
N LYS A 54 5.75 4.72 18.36
CA LYS A 54 6.01 5.54 17.17
C LYS A 54 6.48 4.74 15.97
N VAL A 55 7.40 3.79 16.18
CA VAL A 55 7.90 2.94 15.09
C VAL A 55 6.77 2.08 14.52
N GLN A 56 5.89 1.54 15.36
CA GLN A 56 4.74 0.75 14.89
C GLN A 56 3.79 1.58 14.01
N TYR A 57 3.48 2.81 14.41
CA TYR A 57 2.64 3.72 13.61
C TYR A 57 3.32 4.16 12.33
N SER A 58 4.62 4.43 12.37
CA SER A 58 5.41 4.77 11.18
C SER A 58 5.40 3.63 10.17
N ILE A 59 5.58 2.39 10.64
CA ILE A 59 5.49 1.21 9.79
C ILE A 59 4.09 1.13 9.18
N ALA A 60 3.02 1.21 9.98
CA ALA A 60 1.65 1.13 9.46
C ALA A 60 1.34 2.19 8.39
N LEU A 61 1.87 3.41 8.58
CA LEU A 61 1.71 4.55 7.68
C LEU A 61 2.43 4.34 6.32
N PHE A 62 3.68 3.90 6.34
CA PHE A 62 4.52 3.75 5.13
C PHE A 62 4.43 2.36 4.48
N THR A 63 3.88 1.35 5.17
CA THR A 63 3.80 -0.02 4.61
C THR A 63 3.04 -0.07 3.28
N PRO A 64 1.90 0.62 3.08
CA PRO A 64 1.22 0.62 1.78
C PRO A 64 2.08 1.19 0.65
N THR A 65 2.79 2.29 0.87
CA THR A 65 3.65 2.85 -0.20
C THR A 65 4.79 1.90 -0.55
N VAL A 66 5.43 1.27 0.45
CA VAL A 66 6.48 0.28 0.21
C VAL A 66 5.92 -0.96 -0.50
N LEU A 67 4.77 -1.49 -0.08
CA LEU A 67 4.16 -2.65 -0.72
C LEU A 67 3.78 -2.37 -2.18
N SER A 68 3.21 -1.19 -2.48
CA SER A 68 2.83 -0.84 -3.86
C SER A 68 4.02 -0.84 -4.82
N VAL A 69 5.20 -0.38 -4.34
CA VAL A 69 6.46 -0.44 -5.11
C VAL A 69 6.95 -1.88 -5.26
N LEU A 70 6.88 -2.68 -4.19
CA LEU A 70 7.27 -4.10 -4.24
C LEU A 70 6.40 -4.88 -5.23
N ILE A 71 5.09 -4.65 -5.21
CA ILE A 71 4.13 -5.27 -6.14
C ILE A 71 4.52 -4.94 -7.59
N TYR A 72 4.79 -3.67 -7.89
CA TYR A 72 5.23 -3.25 -9.23
C TYR A 72 6.48 -4.02 -9.72
N THR A 73 7.45 -4.24 -8.83
CA THR A 73 8.69 -4.95 -9.18
C THR A 73 8.57 -6.48 -9.22
N SER A 74 7.52 -7.05 -8.61
CA SER A 74 7.40 -8.49 -8.37
C SER A 74 7.03 -9.32 -9.59
N VAL A 75 6.39 -8.71 -10.61
CA VAL A 75 5.85 -9.44 -11.76
C VAL A 75 6.40 -8.86 -13.06
N THR A 76 6.96 -9.73 -13.89
CA THR A 76 7.33 -9.42 -15.27
C THR A 76 6.34 -10.14 -16.21
N LEU A 77 5.61 -9.37 -17.01
CA LEU A 77 4.62 -9.88 -17.97
C LEU A 77 5.17 -9.81 -19.39
N TYR A 78 4.76 -10.75 -20.23
CA TYR A 78 5.32 -10.94 -21.59
C TYR A 78 4.44 -10.29 -22.66
N ASP A 79 3.11 -10.36 -22.55
CA ASP A 79 2.21 -9.67 -23.48
C ASP A 79 2.24 -8.15 -23.25
N GLY A 80 2.41 -7.40 -24.34
CA GLY A 80 2.50 -5.94 -24.34
C GLY A 80 1.22 -5.26 -23.86
N PHE A 81 0.03 -5.77 -24.22
CA PHE A 81 -1.23 -5.17 -23.75
C PHE A 81 -1.43 -5.41 -22.26
N ILE A 82 -1.13 -6.65 -21.80
CA ILE A 82 -1.29 -7.01 -20.41
C ILE A 82 -0.31 -6.24 -19.53
N LYS A 83 0.95 -6.14 -19.97
CA LYS A 83 1.97 -5.32 -19.34
C LYS A 83 1.59 -3.86 -19.25
N PHE A 84 0.97 -3.29 -20.29
CA PHE A 84 0.53 -1.89 -20.26
C PHE A 84 -0.52 -1.64 -19.17
N LEU A 85 -1.59 -2.43 -19.13
CA LEU A 85 -2.62 -2.24 -18.10
C LEU A 85 -2.05 -2.51 -16.70
N TRP A 86 -1.16 -3.50 -16.55
CA TRP A 86 -0.46 -3.76 -15.29
C TRP A 86 0.32 -2.54 -14.79
N VAL A 87 1.14 -1.93 -15.65
CA VAL A 87 1.91 -0.73 -15.32
C VAL A 87 0.97 0.42 -14.94
N VAL A 88 -0.11 0.65 -15.69
CA VAL A 88 -1.10 1.69 -15.37
C VAL A 88 -1.75 1.44 -14.00
N THR A 89 -2.14 0.20 -13.70
CA THR A 89 -2.74 -0.15 -12.40
C THR A 89 -1.76 0.06 -11.25
N CYS A 90 -0.49 -0.33 -11.39
CA CYS A 90 0.51 -0.13 -10.35
C CYS A 90 0.85 1.36 -10.15
N ILE A 91 0.92 2.15 -11.23
CA ILE A 91 1.13 3.60 -11.11
C ILE A 91 -0.05 4.25 -10.38
N ALA A 92 -1.28 3.87 -10.73
CA ALA A 92 -2.47 4.36 -10.03
C ALA A 92 -2.46 3.98 -8.55
N GLU A 93 -2.09 2.73 -8.23
CA GLU A 93 -1.95 2.25 -6.85
C GLU A 93 -0.92 3.06 -6.05
N ILE A 94 0.27 3.28 -6.61
CA ILE A 94 1.34 4.08 -5.98
C ILE A 94 0.85 5.53 -5.76
N LEU A 95 0.22 6.14 -6.76
CA LEU A 95 -0.31 7.49 -6.65
C LEU A 95 -1.39 7.61 -5.56
N LEU A 96 -2.29 6.63 -5.46
CA LEU A 96 -3.31 6.60 -4.41
C LEU A 96 -2.69 6.39 -3.02
N ALA A 97 -1.68 5.53 -2.89
CA ALA A 97 -0.97 5.30 -1.64
C ALA A 97 -0.23 6.56 -1.16
N VAL A 98 0.40 7.30 -2.07
CA VAL A 98 1.04 8.60 -1.77
C VAL A 98 -0.02 9.66 -1.46
N GLY A 99 -1.12 9.71 -2.22
CA GLY A 99 -2.24 10.62 -1.98
C GLY A 99 -2.84 10.46 -0.58
N LEU A 100 -2.99 9.23 -0.11
CA LEU A 100 -3.43 8.92 1.27
C LEU A 100 -2.49 9.52 2.32
N LEU A 101 -1.17 9.43 2.14
CA LEU A 101 -0.21 10.07 3.04
C LEU A 101 -0.35 11.59 3.06
N ILE A 102 -0.54 12.20 1.89
CA ILE A 102 -0.70 13.65 1.76
C ILE A 102 -2.01 14.10 2.45
N PHE A 103 -3.12 13.38 2.26
CA PHE A 103 -4.38 13.70 2.92
C PHE A 103 -4.29 13.57 4.43
N GLU A 104 -3.63 12.53 4.94
CA GLU A 104 -3.43 12.35 6.37
C GLU A 104 -2.52 13.45 6.95
N ALA A 105 -1.46 13.84 6.23
CA ALA A 105 -0.62 14.98 6.62
C ALA A 105 -1.40 16.29 6.62
N TYR A 106 -2.23 16.52 5.61
CA TYR A 106 -3.08 17.71 5.53
C TYR A 106 -4.03 17.79 6.73
N GLU A 107 -4.70 16.69 7.08
CA GLU A 107 -5.60 16.67 8.21
C GLU A 107 -4.88 16.97 9.54
N VAL A 108 -3.73 16.33 9.78
CA VAL A 108 -3.01 16.48 11.04
C VAL A 108 -2.39 17.87 11.19
N PHE A 109 -1.79 18.42 10.14
CA PHE A 109 -1.07 19.70 10.22
C PHE A 109 -1.93 20.93 9.94
N VAL A 110 -2.97 20.83 9.11
CA VAL A 110 -3.78 21.99 8.68
C VAL A 110 -5.10 22.08 9.43
N ILE A 111 -5.82 20.95 9.58
CA ILE A 111 -7.13 20.96 10.24
C ILE A 111 -6.96 20.98 11.76
N GLY A 112 -5.96 20.25 12.29
CA GLY A 112 -5.53 20.39 13.69
C GLY A 112 -6.60 20.10 14.75
N ASN A 113 -7.67 19.37 14.40
CA ASN A 113 -8.84 19.17 15.26
C ASN A 113 -8.67 18.06 16.28
#